data_AF-A0A7Z1S905-F1
#
_entry.id   AF-A0A7Z1S905-F1
#
_cell.length_a   1.000
_cell.length_b   1.000
_cell.length_c   1.000
_cell.angle_alpha   90.00
_cell.angle_beta   90.00
_cell.angle_gamma   90.00
#
_symmetry.space_group_name_H-M   'P 1'
#
loop_
_entity.id
_entity.type
_entity.pdbx_description
1 polymer ?
#
loop_
_entity_poly.entity_id
_entity_poly.type
_entity_poly.pdbx_seq_one_letter_code
_entity_poly.pdbx_strand_id
1 'polypeptide(L)'
;ISKSPMFSDEERLDMVRRECADIDTEIVVTGFNSLLMDFAESQGASVIIRGLRAVAAFEYEYQMAGMNQQINSRVETVFLMADVSLQPSASRLVKEIALYGGPIHKFVSPAVREEVEARVAALGLKGQG
;
A
#
# COMPACT_ATOMS: atom_id res chain seq x y z
N ILE A 1 -0.99 -14.39 -2.77
CA ILE A 1 -0.14 -14.10 -1.60
C ILE A 1 1.13 -14.92 -1.74
N SER A 2 2.24 -14.23 -2.02
CA SER A 2 3.64 -14.71 -2.16
C SER A 2 4.30 -13.93 -3.31
N LYS A 3 4.71 -12.71 -2.99
CA LYS A 3 5.85 -12.05 -3.62
C LYS A 3 6.73 -11.71 -2.44
N SER A 4 7.90 -12.30 -2.31
CA SER A 4 8.82 -12.03 -1.19
C SER A 4 8.92 -10.52 -1.00
N PRO A 5 8.34 -9.97 0.09
CA PRO A 5 8.29 -8.53 0.25
C PRO A 5 9.72 -8.04 0.52
N MET A 6 10.04 -6.87 -0.03
CA MET A 6 11.36 -6.25 0.15
C MET A 6 11.60 -5.84 1.61
N PHE A 7 10.52 -5.57 2.33
CA PHE A 7 10.49 -5.16 3.72
C PHE A 7 9.55 -6.09 4.48
N SER A 8 9.92 -6.38 5.72
CA SER A 8 9.10 -7.10 6.69
C SER A 8 7.82 -6.33 7.02
N ASP A 9 6.91 -6.99 7.73
CA ASP A 9 5.64 -6.39 8.13
C ASP A 9 5.86 -5.21 9.09
N GLU A 10 6.79 -5.37 10.06
CA GLU A 10 7.16 -4.33 11.01
C GLU A 10 7.75 -3.10 10.31
N GLU A 11 8.72 -3.28 9.42
CA GLU A 11 9.32 -2.18 8.66
C GLU A 11 8.26 -1.40 7.86
N ARG A 12 7.29 -2.11 7.25
CA ARG A 12 6.20 -1.46 6.50
C ARG A 12 5.26 -0.67 7.41
N LEU A 13 4.95 -1.20 8.60
CA LEU A 13 4.13 -0.49 9.57
C LEU A 13 4.84 0.78 10.05
N ASP A 14 6.14 0.70 10.33
CA ASP A 14 6.93 1.84 10.80
C ASP A 14 7.09 2.92 9.73
N MET A 15 7.28 2.53 8.46
CA MET A 15 7.22 3.47 7.34
C MET A 15 5.89 4.22 7.32
N VAL A 16 4.76 3.52 7.36
CA VAL A 16 3.44 4.17 7.30
C VAL A 16 3.20 5.07 8.52
N ARG A 17 3.57 4.62 9.74
CA ARG A 17 3.47 5.45 10.96
C ARG A 17 4.22 6.77 10.80
N ARG A 18 5.44 6.72 10.28
CA ARG A 18 6.26 7.91 10.05
C ARG A 18 5.64 8.83 9.00
N GLU A 19 5.22 8.30 7.85
CA GLU A 19 4.63 9.12 6.77
C GLU A 19 3.28 9.75 7.16
N CYS A 20 2.59 9.18 8.16
CA CYS A 20 1.34 9.73 8.69
C CYS A 20 1.54 10.69 9.88
N ALA A 21 2.74 10.80 10.44
CA ALA A 21 2.99 11.51 11.71
C ALA A 21 2.68 13.03 11.64
N ASP A 22 2.82 13.63 10.45
CA ASP A 22 2.62 15.07 10.24
C ASP A 22 1.18 15.43 9.81
N ILE A 23 0.27 14.45 9.73
CA ILE A 23 -1.13 14.69 9.36
C ILE A 23 -1.90 15.10 10.63
N ASP A 24 -2.57 16.25 10.59
CA ASP A 24 -3.34 16.81 11.71
C ASP A 24 -4.68 16.08 11.93
N THR A 25 -4.60 14.78 12.20
CA THR A 25 -5.72 13.92 12.57
C THR A 25 -5.20 12.65 13.24
N GLU A 26 -6.07 11.93 13.94
CA GLU A 26 -5.71 10.66 14.54
C GLU A 26 -5.59 9.57 13.45
N ILE A 27 -4.39 8.98 13.34
CA ILE A 27 -4.10 7.86 12.43
C ILE A 27 -3.47 6.72 13.21
N VAL A 28 -4.15 5.58 13.27
CA VAL A 28 -3.65 4.35 13.89
C VAL A 28 -3.22 3.36 12.81
N VAL A 29 -1.95 2.95 12.86
CA VAL A 29 -1.36 2.01 11.89
C VAL A 29 -1.20 0.64 12.53
N THR A 30 -2.07 -0.29 12.11
CA THR A 30 -2.17 -1.63 12.67
C THR A 30 -2.15 -2.68 11.57
N GLY A 31 -1.32 -3.71 11.73
CA GLY A 31 -1.36 -4.92 10.92
C GLY A 31 -2.45 -5.88 11.38
N PHE A 32 -2.99 -6.69 10.48
CA PHE A 32 -3.99 -7.70 10.80
C PHE A 32 -3.74 -8.98 10.00
N ASN A 33 -4.18 -10.12 10.55
CA ASN A 33 -4.05 -11.44 9.94
C ASN A 33 -5.39 -12.21 9.89
N SER A 34 -6.51 -11.50 10.03
CA SER A 34 -7.88 -12.01 9.92
C SER A 34 -8.53 -11.62 8.59
N LEU A 35 -9.80 -12.00 8.39
CA LEU A 35 -10.60 -11.42 7.30
C LEU A 35 -10.71 -9.90 7.51
N LEU A 36 -10.74 -9.16 6.40
CA LEU A 36 -10.85 -7.69 6.43
C LEU A 36 -12.12 -7.23 7.16
N MET A 37 -13.23 -7.94 6.98
CA MET A 37 -14.50 -7.59 7.63
C MET A 37 -14.49 -7.85 9.12
N ASP A 38 -13.90 -8.95 9.58
CA ASP A 38 -13.72 -9.22 11.01
C ASP A 38 -12.80 -8.17 11.65
N PHE A 39 -11.74 -7.77 10.93
CA PHE A 39 -10.85 -6.71 11.38
C PHE A 39 -11.59 -5.37 11.48
N ALA A 40 -12.32 -4.97 10.44
CA ALA A 40 -13.11 -3.74 10.43
C ALA A 40 -14.10 -3.71 11.61
N GLU A 41 -14.80 -4.81 11.86
CA GLU A 41 -15.71 -4.94 13.00
C GLU A 41 -14.98 -4.83 14.34
N SER A 42 -13.81 -5.46 14.50
CA SER A 42 -12.99 -5.36 15.72
C SER A 42 -12.52 -3.92 16.00
N GLN A 43 -12.37 -3.10 14.96
CA GLN A 43 -12.02 -1.68 15.08
C GLN A 43 -13.25 -0.77 15.24
N GLY A 44 -14.47 -1.32 15.20
CA GLY A 44 -15.70 -0.53 15.20
C GLY A 44 -15.88 0.33 13.93
N ALA A 45 -15.24 -0.05 12.82
CA ALA A 45 -15.28 0.71 11.58
C ALA A 45 -16.62 0.50 10.85
N SER A 46 -17.23 1.59 10.38
CA SER A 46 -18.41 1.56 9.50
C SER A 46 -18.05 1.74 8.02
N VAL A 47 -16.81 2.13 7.70
CA VAL A 47 -16.37 2.44 6.35
C VAL A 47 -14.98 1.88 6.09
N ILE A 48 -14.79 1.30 4.90
CA ILE A 48 -13.50 0.93 4.33
C ILE A 48 -13.23 1.86 3.14
N ILE A 49 -12.09 2.57 3.17
CA ILE A 49 -11.66 3.44 2.07
C ILE A 49 -10.68 2.69 1.15
N ARG A 50 -10.92 2.72 -0.16
CA ARG A 50 -10.06 2.09 -1.17
C ARG A 50 -9.72 3.07 -2.30
N GLY A 51 -8.46 3.08 -2.72
CA GLY A 51 -8.01 3.89 -3.86
C GLY A 51 -8.20 3.17 -5.20
N LEU A 52 -8.78 3.85 -6.19
CA LEU A 52 -8.89 3.37 -7.57
C LEU A 52 -7.93 4.15 -8.48
N ARG A 53 -7.05 3.44 -9.18
CA ARG A 53 -6.03 4.05 -10.05
C ARG A 53 -6.39 4.01 -11.54
N ALA A 54 -7.12 3.00 -11.99
CA ALA A 54 -7.50 2.84 -13.38
C ALA A 54 -8.76 1.98 -13.47
N VAL A 55 -9.43 2.02 -14.62
CA VAL A 55 -10.62 1.20 -14.91
C VAL A 55 -10.34 -0.29 -14.66
N ALA A 56 -9.14 -0.77 -14.97
CA ALA A 56 -8.75 -2.16 -14.73
C ALA A 56 -8.69 -2.56 -13.24
N ALA A 57 -8.48 -1.61 -12.32
CA ALA A 57 -8.55 -1.89 -10.88
C ALA A 57 -10.00 -1.96 -10.38
N PHE A 58 -10.93 -1.31 -11.08
CA PHE A 58 -12.32 -1.22 -10.66
C PHE A 58 -13.00 -2.58 -10.62
N GLU A 59 -12.81 -3.43 -11.64
CA GLU A 59 -13.51 -4.74 -11.69
C GLU A 59 -13.15 -5.63 -10.49
N TYR A 60 -11.86 -5.73 -10.16
CA TYR A 60 -11.40 -6.48 -9.00
C TYR A 60 -11.93 -5.90 -7.68
N GLU A 61 -11.83 -4.59 -7.51
CA GLU A 61 -12.29 -3.92 -6.29
C GLU A 61 -13.82 -3.98 -6.14
N TYR A 62 -14.57 -3.91 -7.24
CA TYR A 62 -16.01 -4.03 -7.27
C TYR A 62 -16.48 -5.43 -6.84
N GLN A 63 -15.83 -6.48 -7.37
CA GLN A 63 -16.10 -7.86 -6.94
C GLN A 63 -15.79 -8.04 -5.45
N MET A 64 -14.65 -7.53 -4.99
CA MET A 64 -14.25 -7.62 -3.58
C MET A 64 -15.25 -6.90 -2.66
N ALA A 65 -15.68 -5.69 -3.02
CA ALA A 65 -16.69 -4.95 -2.29
C ALA A 65 -18.03 -5.70 -2.23
N GLY A 66 -18.46 -6.32 -3.33
CA GLY A 66 -19.67 -7.14 -3.36
C GLY A 66 -19.60 -8.37 -2.46
N MET A 67 -18.45 -9.06 -2.39
CA MET A 67 -18.24 -10.18 -1.48
C MET A 67 -18.24 -9.72 -0.01
N ASN A 68 -17.54 -8.63 0.26
CA ASN A 68 -17.45 -8.00 1.56
C ASN A 68 -18.83 -7.57 2.10
N GLN A 69 -19.67 -7.00 1.25
CA GLN A 69 -21.05 -6.62 1.60
C GLN A 69 -21.92 -7.82 1.98
N GLN A 70 -21.70 -8.99 1.35
CA GLN A 70 -22.40 -10.22 1.72
C GLN A 70 -21.95 -10.77 3.07
N ILE A 71 -20.68 -10.58 3.44
CA ILE A 71 -20.13 -10.99 4.74
C ILE A 71 -20.66 -10.07 5.84
N ASN A 72 -20.57 -8.76 5.64
CA ASN A 72 -21.05 -7.77 6.60
C ASN A 72 -21.56 -6.51 5.88
N SER A 73 -22.89 -6.37 5.82
CA SER A 73 -23.55 -5.24 5.18
C SER A 73 -23.56 -3.96 6.01
N ARG A 74 -23.05 -3.98 7.25
CA ARG A 74 -22.92 -2.77 8.10
C ARG A 74 -21.69 -1.93 7.75
N VAL A 75 -20.73 -2.50 7.04
CA VAL A 75 -19.48 -1.82 6.66
C VAL A 75 -19.54 -1.46 5.18
N GLU A 76 -19.54 -0.16 4.89
CA GLU A 76 -19.58 0.34 3.52
C GLU A 76 -18.17 0.44 2.92
N THR A 77 -18.02 0.17 1.63
CA THR A 77 -16.76 0.40 0.92
C THR A 77 -16.86 1.66 0.07
N VAL A 78 -16.00 2.64 0.32
CA VAL A 78 -15.94 3.92 -0.42
C VAL A 78 -14.68 3.93 -1.28
N PHE A 79 -14.87 4.23 -2.57
CA PHE A 79 -13.78 4.34 -3.54
C PHE A 79 -13.37 5.78 -3.79
N LEU A 80 -12.09 6.08 -3.63
CA LEU A 80 -11.48 7.36 -3.99
C LEU A 80 -10.62 7.20 -5.24
N MET A 81 -10.90 7.99 -6.27
CA MET A 81 -10.11 8.00 -7.49
C MET A 81 -8.78 8.69 -7.24
N ALA A 82 -7.67 8.03 -7.55
CA ALA A 82 -6.35 8.63 -7.46
C ALA A 82 -6.17 9.71 -8.52
N ASP A 83 -5.48 10.80 -8.16
CA ASP A 83 -5.05 11.82 -9.11
C ASP A 83 -4.27 11.20 -10.27
N VAL A 84 -4.54 11.65 -11.49
CA VAL A 84 -3.93 11.12 -12.72
C VAL A 84 -2.40 11.13 -12.65
N SER A 85 -1.80 12.14 -11.99
CA SER A 85 -0.36 12.26 -11.80
C SER A 85 0.25 11.15 -10.92
N LEU A 86 -0.56 10.51 -10.07
CA LEU A 86 -0.16 9.45 -9.14
C LEU A 86 -0.56 8.05 -9.61
N GLN A 87 -1.34 7.93 -10.68
CA GLN A 87 -1.75 6.63 -11.26
C GLN A 87 -0.58 5.70 -11.63
N PRO A 88 0.59 6.18 -12.12
CA PRO A 88 1.72 5.32 -12.47
C PRO A 88 2.45 4.66 -11.29
N SER A 89 2.19 5.06 -10.03
CA SER A 89 2.93 4.53 -8.89
C SER A 89 2.43 3.14 -8.48
N ALA A 90 3.08 2.10 -8.98
CA ALA A 90 2.97 0.75 -8.42
C ALA A 90 4.26 0.44 -7.65
N SER A 91 4.16 0.08 -6.37
CA SER A 91 5.34 -0.24 -5.54
C SER A 91 6.21 -1.34 -6.16
N ARG A 92 5.63 -2.24 -6.99
CA ARG A 92 6.39 -3.21 -7.77
C ARG A 92 7.34 -2.54 -8.77
N LEU A 93 6.84 -1.59 -9.55
CA LEU A 93 7.62 -0.88 -10.57
C LEU A 93 8.67 0.02 -9.92
N VAL A 94 8.31 0.71 -8.83
CA VAL A 94 9.26 1.53 -8.07
C VAL A 94 10.44 0.68 -7.58
N LYS A 95 10.16 -0.47 -6.95
CA LYS A 95 11.20 -1.41 -6.50
C LYS A 95 12.00 -2.00 -7.65
N GLU A 96 11.38 -2.25 -8.79
CA GLU A 96 12.05 -2.73 -10.00
C GLU A 96 13.03 -1.68 -10.52
N ILE A 97 12.61 -0.42 -10.67
CA ILE A 97 13.49 0.70 -11.05
C ILE A 97 14.68 0.80 -10.08
N ALA A 98 14.43 0.77 -8.77
CA ALA A 98 15.48 0.85 -7.76
C ALA A 98 16.49 -0.31 -7.86
N LEU A 99 16.02 -1.55 -8.04
CA LEU A 99 16.88 -2.74 -8.17
C LEU A 99 17.79 -2.70 -9.40
N TYR A 100 17.39 -1.97 -10.45
CA TYR A 100 18.21 -1.73 -11.65
C TYR A 100 18.99 -0.41 -11.59
N GLY A 101 19.03 0.26 -10.44
CA GLY A 101 19.81 1.48 -10.22
C GLY A 101 19.16 2.75 -10.78
N GLY A 102 17.88 2.71 -11.13
CA GLY A 102 17.15 3.88 -11.61
C GLY A 102 16.65 4.79 -10.46
N PRO A 103 16.41 6.08 -10.74
CA PRO A 103 15.97 7.04 -9.73
C PRO A 103 14.49 6.86 -9.36
N ILE A 104 14.18 6.86 -8.06
CA ILE A 104 12.79 6.70 -7.56
C ILE A 104 12.22 7.91 -6.82
N HIS A 105 12.99 9.00 -6.69
CA HIS A 105 12.61 10.20 -5.90
C HIS A 105 11.28 10.87 -6.32
N LYS A 106 10.78 10.60 -7.53
CA LYS A 106 9.50 11.13 -8.02
C LYS A 106 8.29 10.30 -7.59
N PHE A 107 8.50 9.13 -7.00
CA PHE A 107 7.43 8.16 -6.74
C PHE A 107 7.23 7.84 -5.25
N VAL A 108 8.16 8.27 -4.39
CA VAL A 108 8.16 7.99 -2.96
C VAL A 108 8.67 9.19 -2.18
N SER A 109 8.37 9.24 -0.88
CA SER A 109 8.92 10.25 0.03
C SER A 109 10.45 10.11 0.14
N PRO A 110 11.16 11.18 0.57
CA PRO A 110 12.61 11.13 0.78
C PRO A 110 13.05 10.02 1.75
N ALA A 111 12.32 9.82 2.85
CA ALA A 111 12.64 8.79 3.84
C ALA A 111 12.49 7.37 3.27
N VAL A 112 11.37 7.10 2.57
CA VAL A 112 11.16 5.79 1.91
C VAL A 112 12.21 5.54 0.82
N ARG A 113 12.62 6.58 0.06
CA ARG A 113 13.69 6.45 -0.92
C ARG A 113 14.98 5.96 -0.27
N GLU A 114 15.40 6.59 0.83
CA GLU A 114 16.63 6.23 1.54
C GLU A 114 16.61 4.78 2.02
N GLU A 115 15.49 4.32 2.57
CA GLU A 115 15.32 2.93 3.00
C GLU A 115 15.36 1.93 1.84
N VAL A 116 14.76 2.28 0.70
CA VAL A 116 14.79 1.45 -0.51
C VAL A 116 16.20 1.38 -1.09
N GLU A 117 16.90 2.51 -1.19
CA GLU A 117 18.28 2.56 -1.70
C GLU A 117 19.24 1.78 -0.79
N ALA A 118 19.11 1.91 0.53
CA ALA A 118 19.87 1.11 1.50
C ALA A 118 19.59 -0.40 1.34
N ARG A 119 18.33 -0.79 1.15
CA ARG A 119 17.95 -2.19 0.90
C ARG A 119 18.53 -2.72 -0.40
N VAL A 120 18.51 -1.93 -1.47
CA VAL A 120 19.10 -2.31 -2.77
C VAL A 120 20.61 -2.45 -2.65
N ALA A 121 21.29 -1.55 -1.93
CA ALA A 121 22.74 -1.65 -1.69
C ALA A 121 23.11 -2.96 -0.97
N ALA A 122 22.31 -3.40 -0.01
CA ALA A 122 22.50 -4.67 0.69
C ALA A 122 22.20 -5.91 -0.17
N LEU A 123 21.22 -5.83 -1.07
CA LEU A 123 20.82 -6.95 -1.95
C LEU A 123 21.68 -7.07 -3.22
N GLY A 124 22.34 -5.99 -3.63
CA GLY A 124 23.06 -5.88 -4.90
C GLY A 124 22.15 -5.45 -6.06
N LEU A 125 22.74 -4.72 -7.02
CA LEU A 125 22.05 -4.30 -8.23
C LEU A 125 21.82 -5.48 -9.17
N LYS A 126 20.65 -5.49 -9.82
CA LYS A 126 20.34 -6.44 -10.88
C LYS A 126 20.88 -5.96 -12.23
N GLY A 127 21.25 -6.91 -13.08
CA GLY A 127 21.68 -6.63 -14.45
C GLY A 127 23.13 -6.15 -14.60
N GLN A 128 23.92 -6.18 -13.51
CA GLN A 128 25.37 -6.06 -13.57
C GLN A 128 25.97 -7.47 -13.64
N GLY A 129 26.04 -8.01 -14.85
CA GLY A 129 26.64 -9.30 -15.20
C GLY A 129 27.11 -9.27 -16.64
#